data_AF-A0A1X1D6S5-F1
#
_entry.id   AF-A0A1X1D6S5-F1
#
_cell.length_a   1.000
_cell.length_b   1.000
_cell.length_c   1.000
_cell.angle_alpha   90.00
_cell.angle_beta   90.00
_cell.angle_gamma   90.00
#
_symmetry.space_group_name_H-M   'P 1'
#
loop_
_entity.id
_entity.type
_entity.pdbx_description
1 polymer ?
#
loop_
_entity_poly.entity_id
_entity_poly.type
_entity_poly.pdbx_seq_one_letter_code
_entity_poly.pdbx_strand_id
1 'polypeptide(L)' 'MNNVIPLRPKHQPLKDTHSAIITALKMIREGGHSTQSIDLLLSAAADNLYDYVETIEGR' A
#
# COMPACT_ATOMS: atom_id res chain seq x y z
N MET A 1 -26.93 22.92 0.58
CA MET A 1 -26.36 21.61 0.18
C MET A 1 -24.97 21.87 -0.39
N ASN A 2 -23.93 21.80 0.44
CA ASN A 2 -22.55 22.00 -0.01
C ASN A 2 -21.95 20.66 -0.45
N ASN A 3 -21.94 20.40 -1.76
CA ASN A 3 -21.19 19.30 -2.34
C ASN A 3 -19.70 19.66 -2.37
N VAL A 4 -19.02 19.43 -1.25
CA VAL A 4 -17.56 19.45 -1.20
C VAL A 4 -17.09 18.13 -1.77
N ILE A 5 -16.69 18.10 -3.05
CA ILE A 5 -16.03 16.93 -3.64
C ILE A 5 -14.64 16.87 -2.98
N PRO A 6 -14.31 15.82 -2.19
CA PRO A 6 -12.98 15.71 -1.62
C PRO A 6 -12.00 15.45 -2.77
N LEU A 7 -11.18 16.45 -3.09
CA LEU A 7 -10.23 16.45 -4.22
C LEU A 7 -9.08 15.44 -4.09
N ARG A 8 -9.00 14.65 -3.02
CA ARG A 8 -7.99 13.61 -2.86
C ARG A 8 -8.62 12.39 -2.20
N PRO A 9 -8.43 11.16 -2.75
CA PRO A 9 -8.62 9.99 -1.93
C PRO A 9 -7.70 10.17 -0.72
N LYS A 10 -8.27 10.06 0.49
CA LYS A 10 -7.50 10.09 1.73
C LYS A 10 -6.54 8.90 1.64
N HIS A 11 -5.27 9.16 1.32
CA HIS A 11 -4.22 8.15 1.31
C HIS A 11 -4.31 7.37 2.62
N GLN A 12 -4.46 6.05 2.51
CA GLN A 12 -4.69 5.15 3.63
C GLN A 12 -3.55 4.14 3.65
N PRO A 13 -2.35 4.58 4.08
CA PRO A 13 -1.13 3.80 3.90
C PRO A 13 -1.26 2.37 4.45
N LEU A 14 -1.88 2.18 5.62
CA LEU A 14 -2.13 0.84 6.16
C LEU A 14 -3.01 -0.06 5.27
N LYS A 15 -4.04 0.51 4.63
CA LYS A 15 -4.93 -0.23 3.73
C LYS A 15 -4.19 -0.59 2.43
N ASP A 16 -3.38 0.33 1.94
CA ASP A 16 -2.59 0.17 0.72
C ASP A 16 -1.48 -0.88 0.94
N THR A 17 -0.77 -0.84 2.08
CA THR A 17 0.16 -1.89 2.56
C THR A 17 -0.51 -3.25 2.60
N HIS A 18 -1.67 -3.36 3.28
CA HIS A 18 -2.37 -4.64 3.41
C HIS A 18 -2.74 -5.25 2.04
N SER A 19 -3.21 -4.41 1.11
CA SER A 19 -3.55 -4.87 -0.25
C SER A 19 -2.31 -5.34 -1.02
N ALA A 20 -1.19 -4.63 -0.91
CA ALA A 20 0.05 -5.00 -1.58
C ALA A 20 0.60 -6.34 -1.07
N ILE A 21 0.59 -6.55 0.25
CA ILE A 21 1.03 -7.82 0.88
C ILE A 21 0.14 -8.99 0.45
N ILE A 22 -1.19 -8.84 0.48
CA ILE A 22 -2.11 -9.91 0.04
C ILE A 22 -1.86 -10.26 -1.43
N THR A 23 -1.62 -9.25 -2.27
CA THR A 23 -1.38 -9.47 -3.71
C THR A 23 -0.07 -10.21 -3.93
N ALA A 24 1.00 -9.82 -3.24
CA ALA A 24 2.28 -10.52 -3.29
C ALA A 24 2.15 -11.99 -2.84
N LEU A 25 1.43 -12.25 -1.73
CA LEU A 25 1.19 -13.61 -1.24
C LEU A 25 0.39 -14.47 -2.23
N LYS A 26 -0.60 -13.88 -2.91
CA LYS A 26 -1.34 -14.58 -3.99
C LYS A 26 -0.43 -14.92 -5.17
N MET A 27 0.41 -13.99 -5.61
CA MET A 27 1.36 -14.22 -6.70
C MET A 27 2.37 -15.32 -6.34
N ILE A 28 2.89 -15.32 -5.11
CA ILE A 28 3.77 -16.40 -4.63
C ILE A 28 3.04 -17.74 -4.66
N ARG A 29 1.79 -17.79 -4.19
CA ARG A 29 0.97 -19.01 -4.18
C ARG A 29 0.67 -19.54 -5.60
N GLU A 30 0.35 -18.65 -6.52
CA GLU A 30 0.00 -19.01 -7.91
C GLU A 30 1.21 -19.47 -8.72
N GLY A 31 2.42 -19.00 -8.36
CA GLY A 31 3.65 -19.33 -9.08
C GLY A 31 3.71 -18.74 -10.49
N GLY A 32 4.86 -18.86 -11.16
CA GLY A 32 5.04 -18.35 -12.53
C GLY A 32 5.13 -16.81 -12.67
N HIS A 33 5.09 -16.07 -11.56
CA HIS A 33 5.24 -14.63 -11.53
C HIS A 33 6.71 -14.21 -11.44
N SER A 34 7.05 -13.05 -12.01
CA SER A 34 8.39 -12.46 -11.88
C SER A 34 8.68 -12.08 -10.43
N THR A 35 9.85 -12.48 -9.92
CA THR A 35 10.35 -12.05 -8.61
C THR A 35 10.36 -10.53 -8.47
N GLN A 36 10.67 -9.80 -9.54
CA GLN A 36 10.66 -8.33 -9.56
C GLN A 36 9.27 -7.75 -9.25
N SER A 37 8.19 -8.39 -9.71
CA SER A 37 6.83 -7.92 -9.45
C SER A 37 6.44 -8.11 -7.97
N ILE A 38 6.91 -9.19 -7.35
CA ILE A 38 6.73 -9.44 -5.92
C ILE A 38 7.53 -8.41 -5.12
N ASP A 39 8.78 -8.15 -5.50
CA ASP A 39 9.65 -7.16 -4.84
C ASP A 39 9.06 -5.75 -4.90
N LEU A 40 8.46 -5.35 -6.03
CA LEU A 40 7.78 -4.06 -6.17
C LEU A 40 6.59 -3.93 -5.21
N LEU A 41 5.78 -4.99 -5.06
CA LEU A 41 4.65 -5.00 -4.13
C LEU A 41 5.11 -4.92 -2.67
N LEU A 42 6.18 -5.63 -2.32
CA LEU A 42 6.75 -5.58 -0.97
C LEU A 42 7.39 -4.22 -0.67
N SER A 43 8.07 -3.61 -1.64
CA SER A 43 8.66 -2.27 -1.50
C SER A 43 7.57 -1.22 -1.28
N ALA A 44 6.51 -1.24 -2.09
CA ALA A 44 5.37 -0.34 -1.90
C ALA A 44 4.68 -0.54 -0.55
N ALA A 45 4.63 -1.77 -0.03
CA ALA A 45 4.10 -2.05 1.30
C ALA A 45 4.97 -1.44 2.41
N ALA A 46 6.30 -1.48 2.26
CA ALA A 46 7.26 -0.90 3.20
C ALA A 46 7.21 0.62 3.19
N ASP A 47 7.17 1.25 2.01
CA ASP A 47 7.06 2.72 1.88
C ASP A 47 5.78 3.24 2.54
N ASN A 48 4.64 2.59 2.28
CA ASN A 48 3.37 2.95 2.92
C ASN A 48 3.42 2.81 4.45
N LEU A 49 4.12 1.79 4.99
CA LEU A 49 4.31 1.66 6.44
C LEU A 49 5.20 2.76 7.00
N TYR A 50 6.24 3.13 6.27
CA TYR A 50 7.14 4.21 6.64
C TYR A 50 6.39 5.54 6.71
N ASP A 51 5.62 5.88 5.66
CA ASP A 51 4.78 7.08 5.62
C ASP A 51 3.77 7.13 6.77
N TYR A 52 3.19 5.98 7.14
CA TYR A 52 2.29 5.89 8.30
C TYR A 52 3.00 6.17 9.62
N VAL A 53 4.20 5.61 9.81
CA VAL A 53 5.00 5.84 11.03
C VAL A 53 5.44 7.30 11.12
N GLU A 54 5.98 7.88 10.04
CA GLU A 54 6.38 9.29 10.01
C GLU A 54 5.21 10.23 10.30
N THR A 55 4.01 9.92 9.80
CA THR A 55 2.82 10.76 10.04
C THR A 55 2.24 10.63 11.45
N ILE A 56 2.52 9.53 12.17
CA ILE A 56 2.10 9.33 13.56
C ILE A 56 3.16 9.82 14.55
N GLU A 57 4.43 9.51 14.34
CA GLU A 57 5.53 9.93 15.24
C GLU A 57 5.93 11.39 15.03
N GLY A 58 5.66 11.96 13.85
CA GLY A 58 5.93 13.36 13.54
C GLY A 58 4.88 14.36 14.05
N ARG A 59 3.91 13.94 14.88
CA ARG A 59 2.83 14.80 15.42
C ARG A 59 2.87 14.94 16.94
#